data_AF-A0A844Z690-F1
#
_entry.id   AF-A0A844Z690-F1
#
_cell.length_a   1.000
_cell.length_b   1.000
_cell.length_c   1.000
_cell.angle_alpha   90.00
_cell.angle_beta   90.00
_cell.angle_gamma   90.00
#
_symmetry.space_group_name_H-M   'P 1'
#
loop_
_entity.id
_entity.type
_entity.pdbx_description
1 polymer ?
#
loop_
_entity_poly.entity_id
_entity_poly.type
_entity_poly.pdbx_seq_one_letter_code
_entity_poly.pdbx_strand_id
1 'polypeptide(L)'
;MPIRFCLPLLALGLTACGTEAEEPKSAEQVAAAIGELQKPEPGLYRTVTEVVDVSISGIPEAQQALAEQQAKRTDTSERCLTQEEADSGFQDMVRGLGQADESSQCEFSKFDVSGSDLDANMKCSGPLGSGAEVAMNGTVQSDKTDIAMDMKISGGPMGEMSMKMNIKSERVGDCP
;
A
#
# COMPACT_ATOMS: atom_id res chain seq x y z
N MET A 1 -63.91 -22.05 -30.76
CA MET A 1 -64.40 -20.72 -30.31
C MET A 1 -63.53 -20.30 -29.12
N PRO A 2 -63.03 -19.05 -29.09
CA PRO A 2 -61.61 -18.75 -28.84
C PRO A 2 -61.29 -18.33 -27.39
N ILE A 3 -60.00 -18.38 -27.03
CA ILE A 3 -59.19 -17.49 -26.13
C ILE A 3 -57.83 -18.22 -26.05
N ARG A 4 -56.70 -17.82 -26.65
CA ARG A 4 -56.03 -16.53 -26.87
C ARG A 4 -55.59 -15.86 -25.56
N PHE A 5 -54.51 -16.38 -24.94
CA PHE A 5 -53.53 -15.56 -24.22
C PHE A 5 -52.14 -16.17 -24.37
N CYS A 6 -51.34 -15.53 -25.23
CA CYS A 6 -49.92 -15.79 -25.39
C CYS A 6 -49.19 -14.81 -24.45
N LEU A 7 -48.58 -15.33 -23.39
CA LEU A 7 -47.65 -14.58 -22.55
C LEU A 7 -46.41 -15.47 -22.37
N PRO A 8 -45.30 -15.22 -23.07
CA PRO A 8 -44.05 -15.87 -22.73
C PRO A 8 -43.49 -15.15 -21.50
N LEU A 9 -43.48 -15.88 -20.39
CA LEU A 9 -42.75 -15.53 -19.18
C LEU A 9 -41.25 -15.60 -19.52
N LEU A 10 -40.66 -14.46 -19.87
CA LEU A 10 -39.21 -14.34 -20.07
C LEU A 10 -38.57 -14.35 -18.67
N ALA A 11 -38.05 -15.52 -18.30
CA ALA A 11 -37.09 -15.66 -17.22
C ALA A 11 -35.81 -14.90 -17.58
N LEU A 12 -35.66 -13.70 -17.03
CA LEU A 12 -34.38 -13.00 -16.99
C LEU A 12 -33.48 -13.77 -16.00
N GLY A 13 -32.64 -14.63 -16.54
CA GLY A 13 -31.54 -15.24 -15.80
C GLY A 13 -30.60 -14.15 -15.32
N LEU A 14 -30.48 -14.01 -14.00
CA LEU A 14 -29.34 -13.34 -13.38
C LEU A 14 -28.09 -14.14 -13.73
N THR A 15 -27.46 -13.78 -14.84
CA THR A 15 -26.04 -14.08 -15.08
C THR A 15 -25.23 -12.99 -14.38
N ALA A 16 -25.14 -13.09 -13.05
CA ALA A 16 -24.12 -12.38 -12.28
C ALA A 16 -22.77 -13.10 -12.50
N CYS A 17 -22.21 -12.89 -13.69
CA CYS A 17 -20.79 -13.08 -13.95
C CYS A 17 -20.19 -11.71 -13.62
N GLY A 18 -19.60 -11.50 -12.44
CA GLY A 18 -18.34 -12.14 -12.08
C GLY A 18 -17.18 -11.24 -12.53
N THR A 19 -17.18 -9.99 -12.08
CA THR A 19 -16.00 -9.12 -11.99
C THR A 19 -16.36 -8.06 -10.94
N GLU A 20 -16.36 -8.44 -9.67
CA GLU A 20 -16.23 -7.45 -8.60
C GLU A 20 -14.86 -6.82 -8.81
N ALA A 21 -14.85 -5.63 -9.44
CA ALA A 21 -13.74 -4.72 -9.24
C ALA A 21 -13.74 -4.43 -7.75
N GLU A 22 -12.65 -4.78 -7.06
CA GLU A 22 -12.50 -4.50 -5.63
C GLU A 22 -12.73 -3.00 -5.43
N GLU A 23 -13.88 -2.64 -4.85
CA GLU A 23 -14.20 -1.25 -4.53
C GLU A 23 -13.18 -0.75 -3.51
N PRO A 24 -12.74 0.53 -3.60
CA PRO A 24 -11.81 1.09 -2.63
C PRO A 24 -12.36 0.91 -1.21
N LYS A 25 -11.49 0.46 -0.30
CA LYS A 25 -11.82 0.26 1.11
C LYS A 25 -12.25 1.60 1.70
N SER A 26 -13.38 1.60 2.42
CA SER A 26 -13.84 2.79 3.12
C SER A 26 -12.90 3.14 4.28
N ALA A 27 -12.91 4.42 4.68
CA ALA A 27 -12.12 4.87 5.82
C ALA A 27 -12.42 4.09 7.11
N GLU A 28 -13.67 3.63 7.28
CA GLU A 28 -14.09 2.83 8.42
C GLU A 28 -13.50 1.42 8.38
N GLN A 29 -13.41 0.80 7.19
CA GLN A 29 -12.81 -0.53 7.03
C GLN A 29 -11.30 -0.49 7.30
N VAL A 30 -10.62 0.54 6.80
CA VAL A 30 -9.19 0.76 7.07
C VAL A 30 -8.95 1.02 8.56
N ALA A 31 -9.78 1.86 9.20
CA ALA A 31 -9.66 2.13 10.63
C ALA A 31 -9.91 0.89 11.50
N ALA A 32 -10.86 0.03 11.13
CA ALA A 32 -11.13 -1.22 11.83
C ALA A 32 -9.93 -2.17 11.76
N ALA A 33 -9.37 -2.38 10.56
CA ALA A 33 -8.21 -3.26 10.37
C ALA A 33 -6.95 -2.74 11.09
N ILE A 34 -6.73 -1.42 11.13
CA ILE A 34 -5.65 -0.81 11.94
C ILE A 34 -5.85 -1.11 13.44
N GLY A 35 -7.10 -1.11 13.91
CA GLY A 35 -7.42 -1.42 15.30
C GLY A 35 -7.08 -2.85 15.71
N GLU A 36 -6.88 -3.75 14.76
CA GLU A 36 -6.45 -5.13 15.00
C GLU A 36 -4.92 -5.26 15.16
N LEU A 37 -4.14 -4.27 14.69
CA LEU A 37 -2.70 -4.25 14.85
C LEU A 37 -2.32 -3.95 16.31
N GLN A 38 -1.26 -4.61 16.78
CA GLN A 38 -0.68 -4.29 18.09
C GLN A 38 -0.10 -2.89 18.06
N LYS A 39 -0.45 -2.07 19.05
CA LYS A 39 0.12 -0.72 19.16
C LYS A 39 1.64 -0.80 19.33
N PRO A 40 2.40 0.09 18.68
CA PRO A 40 3.84 0.15 18.86
C PRO A 40 4.19 0.62 20.27
N GLU A 41 5.31 0.17 20.81
CA GLU A 41 5.83 0.61 22.10
C GLU A 41 6.54 1.96 21.95
N PRO A 42 6.45 2.89 22.92
CA PRO A 42 7.23 4.12 22.88
C PRO A 42 8.73 3.83 22.97
N GLY A 43 9.56 4.64 22.31
CA GLY A 43 11.02 4.49 22.37
C GLY A 43 11.75 4.95 21.12
N LEU A 44 13.05 4.69 21.09
CA LEU A 44 13.90 4.94 19.93
C LEU A 44 13.74 3.78 18.94
N TYR A 45 13.32 4.09 17.72
CA TYR A 45 13.24 3.13 16.62
C TYR A 45 14.36 3.39 15.62
N ARG A 46 15.01 2.32 15.20
CA ARG A 46 15.91 2.33 14.04
C ARG A 46 15.16 1.77 12.85
N THR A 47 15.09 2.56 11.78
CA THR A 47 14.49 2.18 10.51
C THR A 47 15.57 2.07 9.45
N VAL A 48 15.64 0.90 8.82
CA VAL A 48 16.48 0.58 7.68
C VAL A 48 15.60 0.46 6.45
N THR A 49 15.80 1.34 5.49
CA THR A 49 15.13 1.31 4.19
C THR A 49 16.14 0.87 3.13
N GLU A 50 15.84 -0.20 2.42
CA GLU A 50 16.66 -0.75 1.35
C GLU A 50 15.90 -0.72 0.04
N VAL A 51 16.49 -0.13 -0.99
CA VAL A 51 15.96 -0.24 -2.35
C VAL A 51 16.53 -1.52 -2.96
N VAL A 52 15.65 -2.47 -3.25
CA VAL A 52 16.02 -3.82 -3.70
C VAL A 52 16.15 -3.86 -5.22
N ASP A 53 15.23 -3.19 -5.91
CA ASP A 53 15.09 -3.26 -7.36
C ASP A 53 14.45 -1.99 -7.92
N VAL A 54 14.89 -1.55 -9.10
CA VAL A 54 14.28 -0.46 -9.86
C VAL A 54 14.29 -0.84 -11.33
N SER A 55 13.16 -0.73 -12.01
CA SER A 55 13.04 -0.98 -13.44
C SER A 55 12.30 0.14 -14.14
N ILE A 56 12.85 0.57 -15.29
CA ILE A 56 12.31 1.65 -16.11
C ILE A 56 12.07 1.12 -17.51
N SER A 57 10.84 1.23 -17.99
CA SER A 57 10.47 0.76 -19.31
C SER A 57 10.99 1.69 -20.39
N GLY A 58 11.52 1.11 -21.47
CA GLY A 58 11.96 1.86 -22.66
C GLY A 58 13.42 2.33 -22.63
N ILE A 59 14.19 2.01 -21.60
CA ILE A 59 15.65 2.24 -21.58
C ILE A 59 16.44 1.00 -22.02
N PRO A 60 17.64 1.17 -22.61
CA PRO A 60 18.53 0.05 -22.92
C PRO A 60 18.98 -0.72 -21.68
N GLU A 61 19.24 -2.02 -21.81
CA GLU A 61 19.67 -2.92 -20.71
C GLU A 61 20.90 -2.40 -19.96
N ALA A 62 21.88 -1.82 -20.66
CA ALA A 62 23.06 -1.25 -20.01
C ALA A 62 22.73 -0.05 -19.11
N GLN A 63 21.68 0.71 -19.44
CA GLN A 63 21.20 1.83 -18.62
C GLN A 63 20.34 1.32 -17.46
N GLN A 64 19.57 0.25 -17.68
CA GLN A 64 18.79 -0.43 -16.64
C GLN A 64 19.70 -1.01 -15.54
N ALA A 65 20.77 -1.72 -15.91
CA ALA A 65 21.73 -2.24 -14.94
C ALA A 65 22.43 -1.13 -14.14
N LEU A 66 22.72 0.02 -14.79
CA LEU A 66 23.28 1.18 -14.12
C LEU A 66 22.26 1.81 -13.14
N ALA A 67 20.99 1.92 -13.54
CA ALA A 67 19.93 2.44 -12.69
C ALA A 67 19.72 1.56 -11.45
N GLU A 68 19.68 0.24 -11.61
CA GLU A 68 19.62 -0.71 -10.49
C GLU A 68 20.82 -0.57 -9.56
N GLN A 69 22.04 -0.49 -10.10
CA GLN A 69 23.25 -0.33 -9.30
C GLN A 69 23.23 0.98 -8.50
N GLN A 70 22.78 2.06 -9.11
CA GLN A 70 22.67 3.37 -8.46
C GLN A 70 21.53 3.42 -7.44
N ALA A 71 20.44 2.70 -7.71
CA ALA A 71 19.28 2.64 -6.84
C ALA A 71 19.53 1.81 -5.58
N LYS A 72 20.37 0.77 -5.65
CA LYS A 72 20.77 -0.08 -4.52
C LYS A 72 21.48 0.74 -3.45
N ARG A 73 20.67 1.31 -2.55
CA ARG A 73 21.11 2.07 -1.39
C ARG A 73 20.34 1.59 -0.17
N THR A 74 21.04 1.63 0.95
CA THR A 74 20.47 1.35 2.26
C THR A 74 20.58 2.62 3.08
N ASP A 75 19.43 3.16 3.46
CA ASP A 75 19.33 4.33 4.31
C ASP A 75 18.93 3.87 5.71
N THR A 76 19.67 4.29 6.73
CA THR A 76 19.34 4.02 8.14
C THR A 76 19.02 5.33 8.83
N SER A 77 17.87 5.39 9.49
CA SER A 77 17.46 6.53 10.29
C SER A 77 17.00 6.06 11.66
N GLU A 78 17.12 6.94 12.66
CA GLU A 78 16.60 6.70 13.99
C GLU A 78 15.60 7.79 14.34
N ARG A 79 14.47 7.40 14.94
CA ARG A 79 13.42 8.32 15.34
C ARG A 79 12.84 7.90 16.68
N CYS A 80 12.61 8.90 17.52
CA CYS A 80 11.83 8.72 18.74
C CYS A 80 10.34 8.65 18.41
N LEU A 81 9.70 7.59 18.91
CA LEU A 81 8.26 7.44 18.96
C LEU A 81 7.79 7.83 20.36
N THR A 82 6.98 8.89 20.46
CA THR A 82 6.44 9.34 21.74
C THR A 82 5.34 8.40 22.24
N GLN A 83 4.98 8.51 23.51
CA GLN A 83 3.83 7.78 24.07
C GLN A 83 2.53 8.14 23.33
N GLU A 84 2.35 9.41 22.97
CA GLU A 84 1.14 9.86 22.28
C GLU A 84 1.04 9.23 20.88
N GLU A 85 2.16 9.16 20.15
CA GLU A 85 2.22 8.48 18.84
C GLU A 85 1.98 6.96 18.99
N ALA A 86 2.55 6.34 20.02
CA ALA A 86 2.33 4.94 20.34
C ALA A 86 0.86 4.65 20.65
N ASP A 87 0.20 5.54 21.41
CA ASP A 87 -1.20 5.42 21.79
C ASP A 87 -2.15 5.63 20.61
N SER A 88 -1.82 6.55 19.69
CA SER A 88 -2.49 6.72 18.39
C SER A 88 -2.33 5.49 17.48
N GLY A 89 -1.26 4.72 17.67
CA GLY A 89 -0.93 3.55 16.88
C GLY A 89 -0.64 3.89 15.42
N PHE A 90 -1.00 2.98 14.50
CA PHE A 90 -0.74 3.16 13.07
C PHE A 90 -1.74 4.08 12.35
N GLN A 91 -2.70 4.68 13.06
CA GLN A 91 -3.71 5.56 12.45
C GLN A 91 -3.07 6.79 11.80
N ASP A 92 -2.13 7.44 12.47
CA ASP A 92 -1.47 8.63 11.95
C ASP A 92 -0.53 8.30 10.79
N MET A 93 0.10 7.13 10.81
CA MET A 93 0.89 6.62 9.68
C MET A 93 0.01 6.40 8.46
N VAL A 94 -1.12 5.71 8.59
CA VAL A 94 -2.03 5.43 7.48
C VAL A 94 -2.68 6.70 6.94
N ARG A 95 -3.04 7.64 7.81
CA ARG A 95 -3.49 8.98 7.38
C ARG A 95 -2.43 9.71 6.57
N GLY A 96 -1.16 9.61 6.98
CA GLY A 96 -0.03 10.16 6.23
C GLY A 96 0.14 9.51 4.86
N LEU A 97 0.00 8.18 4.76
CA LEU A 97 0.08 7.46 3.49
C LEU A 97 -1.07 7.78 2.54
N GLY A 98 -2.30 7.91 3.05
CA GLY A 98 -3.47 8.33 2.26
C GLY A 98 -3.36 9.76 1.69
N GLN A 99 -2.49 10.58 2.31
CA GLN A 99 -2.25 11.99 1.99
C GLN A 99 -0.77 12.22 1.64
N ALA A 100 -0.15 11.27 0.93
CA ALA A 100 1.29 11.23 0.68
C ALA A 100 1.91 12.57 0.24
N ASP A 101 1.12 13.45 -0.40
CA ASP A 101 1.41 14.88 -0.59
C ASP A 101 0.09 15.67 -0.64
N GLU A 102 0.12 17.00 -0.43
CA GLU A 102 -1.06 17.89 -0.62
C GLU A 102 -1.69 17.78 -2.03
N SER A 103 -0.94 17.21 -2.98
CA SER A 103 -1.30 17.03 -4.38
C SER A 103 -1.67 15.60 -4.77
N SER A 104 -1.49 14.63 -3.87
CA SER A 104 -1.61 13.20 -4.18
C SER A 104 -2.62 12.52 -3.24
N GLN A 105 -3.65 11.91 -3.82
CA GLN A 105 -4.67 11.15 -3.08
C GLN A 105 -4.42 9.66 -3.28
N CYS A 106 -4.13 8.93 -2.20
CA CYS A 106 -3.97 7.47 -2.22
C CYS A 106 -5.22 6.80 -1.66
N GLU A 107 -5.88 5.99 -2.48
CA GLU A 107 -7.02 5.16 -2.09
C GLU A 107 -6.55 3.73 -1.81
N PHE A 108 -6.96 3.16 -0.68
CA PHE A 108 -6.68 1.77 -0.36
C PHE A 108 -7.61 0.86 -1.15
N SER A 109 -7.10 0.09 -2.10
CA SER A 109 -7.86 -0.99 -2.75
C SER A 109 -7.91 -2.24 -1.88
N LYS A 110 -6.85 -2.49 -1.11
CA LYS A 110 -6.75 -3.61 -0.17
C LYS A 110 -6.11 -3.15 1.14
N PHE A 111 -6.63 -3.66 2.25
CA PHE A 111 -6.03 -3.49 3.56
C PHE A 111 -6.57 -4.60 4.45
N ASP A 112 -5.79 -5.66 4.57
CA ASP A 112 -6.13 -6.84 5.35
C ASP A 112 -5.04 -7.06 6.41
N VAL A 113 -5.49 -7.26 7.65
CA VAL A 113 -4.64 -7.50 8.81
C VAL A 113 -5.01 -8.85 9.40
N SER A 114 -4.00 -9.67 9.69
CA SER A 114 -4.21 -10.94 10.39
C SER A 114 -3.13 -11.14 11.44
N GLY A 115 -3.47 -10.85 12.70
CA GLY A 115 -2.49 -10.86 13.79
C GLY A 115 -1.42 -9.79 13.57
N SER A 116 -0.19 -10.22 13.25
CA SER A 116 0.91 -9.32 12.88
C SER A 116 1.05 -9.12 11.38
N ASP A 117 0.36 -9.89 10.54
CA ASP A 117 0.55 -9.82 9.09
C ASP A 117 -0.27 -8.67 8.50
N LEU A 118 0.36 -7.92 7.61
CA LEU A 118 -0.22 -6.81 6.87
C LEU A 118 -0.12 -7.10 5.37
N ASP A 119 -1.26 -7.01 4.68
CA ASP A 119 -1.34 -7.01 3.22
C ASP A 119 -2.22 -5.84 2.78
N ALA A 120 -1.59 -4.85 2.15
CA ALA A 120 -2.25 -3.63 1.71
C ALA A 120 -1.88 -3.29 0.26
N ASN A 121 -2.83 -2.72 -0.46
CA ASN A 121 -2.64 -2.21 -1.80
C ASN A 121 -3.30 -0.83 -1.89
N MET A 122 -2.57 0.12 -2.45
CA MET A 122 -3.02 1.50 -2.62
C MET A 122 -2.87 1.93 -4.07
N LYS A 123 -3.82 2.75 -4.51
CA LYS A 123 -3.75 3.47 -5.77
C LYS A 123 -3.65 4.96 -5.49
N CYS A 124 -2.52 5.54 -5.82
CA CYS A 124 -2.25 6.96 -5.67
C CYS A 124 -2.48 7.69 -7.00
N SER A 125 -3.21 8.81 -6.93
CA SER A 125 -3.41 9.74 -8.04
C SER A 125 -2.73 11.07 -7.70
N GLY A 126 -2.06 11.72 -8.67
CA GLY A 126 -1.31 12.96 -8.41
C GLY A 126 -0.61 13.54 -9.64
N PRO A 127 0.07 14.69 -9.51
CA PRO A 127 0.67 15.44 -10.63
C PRO A 127 1.83 14.72 -11.35
N LEU A 128 2.37 13.64 -10.76
CA LEU A 128 3.45 12.83 -11.35
C LEU A 128 2.98 11.79 -12.37
N GLY A 129 1.67 11.60 -12.56
CA GLY A 129 1.11 10.71 -13.58
C GLY A 129 -0.20 10.04 -13.18
N SER A 130 -0.86 9.41 -14.16
CA SER A 130 -2.07 8.62 -13.97
C SER A 130 -1.76 7.30 -13.26
N GLY A 131 -1.75 7.31 -11.94
CA GLY A 131 -1.79 6.10 -11.12
C GLY A 131 -0.40 5.56 -10.75
N ALA A 132 -0.02 5.76 -9.50
CA ALA A 132 0.96 4.92 -8.84
C ALA A 132 0.21 3.83 -8.05
N GLU A 133 0.55 2.57 -8.27
CA GLU A 133 0.09 1.45 -7.46
C GLU A 133 1.18 1.09 -6.46
N VAL A 134 0.79 0.91 -5.20
CA VAL A 134 1.71 0.58 -4.11
C VAL A 134 1.17 -0.63 -3.39
N ALA A 135 1.84 -1.77 -3.55
CA ALA A 135 1.58 -2.97 -2.76
C ALA A 135 2.53 -3.01 -1.56
N MET A 136 1.99 -3.31 -0.38
CA MET A 136 2.71 -3.43 0.88
C MET A 136 2.39 -4.80 1.48
N ASN A 137 3.41 -5.59 1.77
CA ASN A 137 3.24 -6.87 2.42
C ASN A 137 4.31 -7.04 3.50
N GLY A 138 3.92 -7.51 4.69
CA GLY A 138 4.89 -7.68 5.75
C GLY A 138 4.29 -7.99 7.11
N THR A 139 5.10 -7.80 8.13
CA THR A 139 4.73 -8.01 9.53
C THR A 139 4.87 -6.74 10.33
N VAL A 140 3.87 -6.44 11.16
CA VAL A 140 3.82 -5.31 12.08
C VAL A 140 3.58 -5.86 13.50
N GLN A 141 4.57 -5.67 14.36
CA GLN A 141 4.58 -6.06 15.78
C GLN A 141 4.74 -4.82 16.66
N SER A 142 4.64 -4.98 17.98
CA SER A 142 4.71 -3.87 18.92
C SER A 142 6.08 -3.18 18.96
N ASP A 143 7.17 -3.90 18.68
CA ASP A 143 8.54 -3.37 18.73
C ASP A 143 9.27 -3.48 17.38
N LYS A 144 8.64 -4.10 16.38
CA LYS A 144 9.27 -4.41 15.10
C LYS A 144 8.30 -4.39 13.93
N THR A 145 8.76 -3.87 12.81
CA THR A 145 8.05 -3.88 11.53
C THR A 145 9.01 -4.34 10.43
N ASP A 146 8.56 -5.19 9.52
CA ASP A 146 9.29 -5.63 8.32
C ASP A 146 8.29 -5.64 7.16
N ILE A 147 8.40 -4.67 6.25
CA ILE A 147 7.47 -4.44 5.15
C ILE A 147 8.25 -4.42 3.84
N ALA A 148 7.83 -5.28 2.91
CA ALA A 148 8.19 -5.19 1.50
C ALA A 148 7.18 -4.31 0.78
N MET A 149 7.68 -3.38 -0.03
CA MET A 149 6.88 -2.49 -0.86
C MET A 149 7.23 -2.69 -2.33
N ASP A 150 6.20 -2.82 -3.17
CA ASP A 150 6.30 -2.86 -4.62
C ASP A 150 5.48 -1.69 -5.18
N MET A 151 6.19 -0.71 -5.71
CA MET A 151 5.62 0.50 -6.30
C MET A 151 5.70 0.42 -7.81
N LYS A 152 4.59 0.70 -8.49
CA LYS A 152 4.50 0.79 -9.95
C LYS A 152 3.90 2.13 -10.34
N ILE A 153 4.61 2.89 -11.15
CA ILE A 153 4.18 4.19 -11.63
C ILE A 153 3.95 4.08 -13.13
N SER A 154 2.73 4.37 -13.56
CA SER A 154 2.33 4.34 -14.97
C SER A 154 2.09 5.75 -15.49
N GLY A 155 2.37 5.98 -16.78
CA GLY A 155 2.03 7.24 -17.45
C GLY A 155 2.88 8.46 -17.08
N GLY A 156 4.04 8.26 -16.44
CA GLY A 156 5.01 9.33 -16.19
C GLY A 156 5.84 9.69 -17.45
N PRO A 157 6.49 10.88 -17.48
CA PRO A 157 7.28 11.34 -18.63
C PRO A 157 8.51 10.46 -18.95
N MET A 158 8.93 9.62 -18.01
CA MET A 158 10.05 8.68 -18.17
C MET A 158 9.61 7.25 -18.55
N GLY A 159 8.32 7.02 -18.83
CA GLY A 159 7.77 5.68 -19.08
C GLY A 159 7.27 4.99 -17.81
N GLU A 160 6.92 3.71 -17.93
CA GLU A 160 6.50 2.89 -16.77
C GLU A 160 7.71 2.59 -15.88
N MET A 161 7.58 2.85 -14.59
CA MET A 161 8.62 2.59 -13.60
C MET A 161 8.10 1.61 -12.54
N SER A 162 8.92 0.65 -12.14
CA SER A 162 8.67 -0.20 -10.98
C SER A 162 9.83 -0.11 -10.00
N MET A 163 9.53 -0.08 -8.70
CA MET A 163 10.51 0.00 -7.63
C MET A 163 10.12 -0.92 -6.49
N LYS A 164 11.07 -1.73 -6.03
CA LYS A 164 10.90 -2.58 -4.85
C LYS A 164 11.78 -2.09 -3.72
N MET A 165 11.18 -1.96 -2.55
CA MET A 165 11.84 -1.50 -1.33
C MET A 165 11.51 -2.42 -0.17
N ASN A 166 12.46 -2.59 0.74
CA ASN A 166 12.23 -3.22 2.03
C ASN A 166 12.41 -2.17 3.11
N ILE A 167 11.48 -2.11 4.07
CA ILE A 167 11.58 -1.27 5.26
C ILE A 167 11.55 -2.17 6.48
N LYS A 168 12.60 -2.06 7.30
CA LYS A 168 12.67 -2.71 8.60
C LYS A 168 12.76 -1.64 9.66
N SER A 169 11.86 -1.65 10.63
CA SER A 169 11.89 -0.76 11.78
C SER A 169 11.93 -1.61 13.05
N GLU A 170 12.82 -1.29 13.98
CA GLU A 170 12.92 -2.00 15.26
C GLU A 170 13.18 -1.04 16.41
N ARG A 171 12.59 -1.30 17.57
CA ARG A 171 12.85 -0.56 18.80
C ARG A 171 14.24 -0.91 19.31
N VAL A 172 15.13 0.08 19.34
CA VAL A 172 16.52 -0.07 19.79
C VAL A 172 16.75 0.43 21.22
N GLY A 173 15.72 0.97 21.88
CA GLY A 173 15.78 1.34 23.29
C GLY A 173 14.83 2.47 23.66
N ASP A 174 15.11 3.13 24.78
CA ASP A 174 14.42 4.34 25.20
C ASP A 174 14.96 5.56 24.44
N CYS A 175 14.15 6.61 24.36
CA CYS A 175 14.59 7.89 23.80
C CYS A 175 15.64 8.56 24.70
N PRO A 176 16.69 9.17 24.10
CA PRO A 176 17.72 9.89 24.84
C PRO A 176 17.22 11.18 25.52
#